data_AF-A0A5B2ZAQ3-F1
#
_entry.id   AF-A0A5B2ZAQ3-F1
#
_cell.length_a   1.000
_cell.length_b   1.000
_cell.length_c   1.000
_cell.angle_alpha   90.00
_cell.angle_beta   90.00
_cell.angle_gamma   90.00
#
_symmetry.space_group_name_H-M   'P 1'
#
loop_
_entity.id
_entity.type
_entity.pdbx_description
1 polymer ?
#
loop_
_entity_poly.entity_id
_entity_poly.type
_entity_poly.pdbx_seq_one_letter_code
_entity_poly.pdbx_strand_id
1 'polypeptide(L)'
;MQYDRGVAAVTGVRTPPERPRLLDEVRRRLRMKHYSLRTEQAYLYWIRRYIQANGRRHPREMGGAEVERFLSDLARKGRVAPSTQNQALSALLFLYREVLAQEQPWMENVVRAKRAPRLPVVLSRAETTALLRHLCGREALMAGLLYGSGLRLMECPRLRVKDVGLEP
;
A
#
# COMPACT_ATOMS: atom_id res chain seq x y z
N MET A 1 26.83 30.36 47.68
CA MET A 1 26.13 30.46 46.38
C MET A 1 24.95 29.51 46.42
N GLN A 2 23.79 30.02 46.87
CA GLN A 2 22.54 29.25 46.97
C GLN A 2 21.91 29.15 45.58
N TYR A 3 21.67 27.93 45.11
CA TYR A 3 20.81 27.69 43.96
C TYR A 3 19.39 27.47 44.47
N ASP A 4 18.59 28.52 44.35
CA ASP A 4 17.13 28.44 44.40
C ASP A 4 16.65 27.73 43.12
N ARG A 5 16.03 26.56 43.27
CA ARG A 5 15.26 25.91 42.20
C ARG A 5 13.86 25.69 42.71
N GLY A 6 13.04 26.73 42.49
CA GLY A 6 11.59 26.65 42.55
C GLY A 6 11.07 25.49 41.71
N VAL A 7 10.33 24.61 42.36
CA VAL A 7 9.59 23.50 41.75
C VAL A 7 8.37 24.11 41.05
N ALA A 8 8.49 24.42 39.76
CA ALA A 8 7.34 24.73 38.92
C ALA A 8 6.71 23.41 38.46
N ALA A 9 5.58 23.05 39.09
CA ALA A 9 4.73 21.95 38.67
C ALA A 9 4.29 22.15 37.21
N VAL A 10 4.67 21.22 36.34
CA VAL A 10 4.15 21.16 34.97
C VAL A 10 2.74 20.55 35.03
N THR A 11 1.74 21.38 35.31
CA THR A 11 0.34 21.06 35.06
C THR A 11 0.07 21.17 33.56
N GLY A 12 0.57 20.18 32.81
CA GLY A 12 0.17 19.97 31.43
C GLY A 12 -1.31 19.59 31.39
N VAL A 13 -2.17 20.54 31.03
CA VAL A 13 -3.56 20.29 30.68
C VAL A 13 -3.60 19.19 29.61
N ARG A 14 -3.98 17.97 29.99
CA ARG A 14 -4.25 16.90 29.02
C ARG A 14 -5.53 17.25 28.29
N THR A 15 -5.40 17.89 27.12
CA THR A 15 -6.50 18.02 26.17
C THR A 15 -7.02 16.62 25.86
N PRO A 16 -8.33 16.34 25.99
CA PRO A 16 -8.88 15.04 25.64
C PRO A 16 -8.58 14.75 24.16
N PRO A 17 -8.29 13.48 23.79
CA PRO A 17 -7.90 13.16 22.42
C PRO A 17 -9.02 13.57 21.46
N GLU A 18 -8.72 14.50 20.55
CA GLU A 18 -9.57 14.82 19.41
C GLU A 18 -9.99 13.52 18.72
N ARG A 19 -11.27 13.41 18.32
CA ARG A 19 -11.76 12.23 17.60
C ARG A 19 -10.83 11.95 16.42
N PRO A 20 -10.27 10.74 16.30
CA PRO A 20 -9.26 10.45 15.29
C PRO A 20 -9.83 10.72 13.90
N ARG A 21 -9.06 11.44 13.08
CA ARG A 21 -9.45 11.75 11.70
C ARG A 21 -9.61 10.43 10.94
N LEU A 22 -10.54 10.38 9.98
CA LEU A 22 -10.87 9.16 9.24
C LEU A 22 -9.62 8.43 8.69
N LEU A 23 -8.65 9.17 8.13
CA LEU A 23 -7.45 8.57 7.57
C LEU A 23 -6.50 7.99 8.64
N ASP A 24 -6.52 8.54 9.85
CA ASP A 24 -5.75 7.99 10.96
C ASP A 24 -6.39 6.71 11.47
N GLU A 25 -7.72 6.62 11.47
CA GLU A 25 -8.44 5.37 11.72
C GLU A 25 -8.11 4.29 10.68
N VAL A 26 -8.10 4.66 9.39
CA VAL A 26 -7.70 3.76 8.30
C VAL A 26 -6.28 3.23 8.52
N ARG A 27 -5.32 4.10 8.85
CA ARG A 27 -3.94 3.68 9.17
C ARG A 27 -3.90 2.71 10.34
N ARG A 28 -4.59 3.07 11.43
CA ARG A 28 -4.66 2.27 12.65
C ARG A 28 -5.16 0.87 12.34
N ARG A 29 -6.26 0.78 11.58
CA ARG A 29 -6.88 -0.49 11.19
C ARG A 29 -5.99 -1.33 10.26
N LEU A 30 -5.32 -0.71 9.28
CA LEU A 30 -4.39 -1.39 8.38
C LEU A 30 -3.20 -1.98 9.15
N ARG A 31 -2.64 -1.23 10.10
CA ARG A 31 -1.52 -1.69 10.93
C ARG A 31 -1.92 -2.79 11.90
N MET A 32 -3.09 -2.67 12.54
CA MET A 32 -3.63 -3.75 13.37
C MET A 32 -3.81 -5.06 12.59
N LYS A 33 -4.18 -4.98 11.31
CA LYS A 33 -4.30 -6.13 10.42
C LYS A 33 -2.98 -6.53 9.74
N HIS A 34 -1.85 -5.98 10.19
CA HIS A 34 -0.50 -6.29 9.68
C HIS A 34 -0.32 -6.11 8.16
N TYR A 35 -1.06 -5.19 7.55
CA TYR A 35 -0.84 -4.85 6.16
C TYR A 35 0.52 -4.17 5.96
N SER A 36 1.12 -4.41 4.78
CA SER A 36 2.38 -3.75 4.43
C SER A 36 2.21 -2.23 4.32
N LEU A 37 3.28 -1.48 4.59
CA LEU A 37 3.32 -0.02 4.38
C LEU A 37 2.95 0.38 2.95
N ARG A 38 3.30 -0.44 1.96
CA ARG A 38 2.94 -0.19 0.56
C ARG A 38 1.42 -0.28 0.36
N THR A 39 0.76 -1.24 1.00
CA THR A 39 -0.71 -1.35 0.98
C THR A 39 -1.35 -0.17 1.72
N GLU A 40 -0.80 0.23 2.87
CA GLU A 40 -1.26 1.42 3.61
C GLU A 40 -1.25 2.67 2.72
N GLN A 41 -0.14 2.95 2.06
CA GLN A 41 0.01 4.09 1.16
C GLN A 41 -0.99 4.03 -0.01
N ALA A 42 -1.13 2.86 -0.64
CA ALA A 42 -2.06 2.68 -1.75
C ALA A 42 -3.52 2.90 -1.32
N TYR A 43 -3.92 2.35 -0.16
CA TYR A 43 -5.29 2.48 0.32
C TYR A 43 -5.62 3.92 0.69
N LEU A 44 -4.73 4.59 1.43
CA LEU A 44 -4.90 6.00 1.76
C LEU A 44 -4.98 6.89 0.53
N TYR A 45 -4.16 6.61 -0.49
CA TYR A 45 -4.23 7.32 -1.76
C TYR A 45 -5.61 7.19 -2.42
N TRP A 46 -6.12 5.96 -2.57
CA TRP A 46 -7.42 5.72 -3.20
C TRP A 46 -8.59 6.27 -2.40
N ILE A 47 -8.56 6.15 -1.08
CA ILE A 47 -9.60 6.69 -0.19
C ILE A 47 -9.65 8.22 -0.29
N ARG A 48 -8.49 8.91 -0.28
CA ARG A 48 -8.44 10.37 -0.47
C ARG A 48 -9.00 10.78 -1.83
N ARG A 49 -8.59 10.10 -2.90
CA ARG A 49 -9.07 10.36 -4.27
C ARG A 49 -10.60 10.18 -4.38
N TYR A 50 -11.13 9.14 -3.75
CA TYR A 50 -12.57 8.89 -3.70
C TYR A 50 -13.33 9.99 -2.96
N ILE A 51 -12.84 10.40 -1.78
CA ILE A 51 -13.44 11.50 -1.02
C ILE A 51 -13.42 12.81 -1.82
N GLN A 52 -12.30 13.11 -2.48
CA GLN A 52 -12.17 14.31 -3.31
C GLN A 52 -13.11 14.29 -4.52
N ALA A 53 -13.24 13.14 -5.19
CA ALA A 53 -14.13 12.98 -6.35
C ALA A 53 -15.61 13.14 -5.99
N ASN A 54 -15.97 12.96 -4.71
CA ASN A 54 -17.34 13.12 -4.20
C ASN A 54 -17.52 14.42 -3.39
N GLY A 55 -16.75 15.46 -3.71
CA GLY A 55 -16.94 16.79 -3.11
C GLY A 55 -16.60 16.86 -1.62
N ARG A 56 -15.69 16.01 -1.14
CA ARG A 56 -15.29 15.89 0.28
C ARG A 56 -16.42 15.47 1.24
N ARG A 57 -17.50 14.88 0.71
CA ARG A 57 -18.53 14.22 1.51
C ARG A 57 -17.93 13.08 2.34
N HIS A 58 -18.47 12.86 3.54
CA HIS A 58 -17.98 11.80 4.40
C HIS A 58 -18.40 10.43 3.83
N PRO A 59 -17.50 9.42 3.73
CA PRO A 59 -17.83 8.11 3.17
C PRO A 59 -19.01 7.36 3.80
N ARG A 60 -19.37 7.68 5.06
CA ARG A 60 -20.59 7.14 5.71
C ARG A 60 -21.89 7.58 5.06
N GLU A 61 -21.89 8.72 4.35
CA GLU A 61 -23.05 9.28 3.66
C GLU A 61 -23.13 8.84 2.20
N MET A 62 -22.24 7.94 1.79
CA MET A 62 -22.08 7.47 0.41
C MET A 62 -22.15 5.94 0.38
N GLY A 63 -22.47 5.38 -0.79
CA GLY A 63 -22.61 3.94 -0.93
C GLY A 63 -22.22 3.43 -2.31
N GLY A 64 -22.86 2.35 -2.73
CA GLY A 64 -22.53 1.64 -3.97
C GLY A 64 -22.56 2.55 -5.20
N ALA A 65 -23.53 3.46 -5.30
CA ALA A 65 -23.65 4.38 -6.43
C ALA A 65 -22.43 5.30 -6.58
N GLU A 66 -21.93 5.89 -5.49
CA GLU A 66 -20.71 6.71 -5.53
C GLU A 66 -19.46 5.88 -5.84
N VAL A 67 -19.37 4.66 -5.30
CA VAL A 67 -18.26 3.75 -5.57
C VAL A 67 -18.24 3.34 -7.04
N GLU A 68 -19.37 2.94 -7.59
CA GLU A 68 -19.52 2.53 -8.99
C GLU A 68 -19.21 3.70 -9.94
N ARG A 69 -19.76 4.89 -9.65
CA ARG A 69 -19.47 6.11 -10.41
C ARG A 69 -17.98 6.42 -10.40
N PHE A 70 -17.34 6.38 -9.22
CA PHE A 70 -15.91 6.67 -9.08
C PHE A 70 -15.05 5.67 -9.88
N LEU A 71 -15.32 4.38 -9.76
CA LEU A 71 -14.58 3.34 -10.49
C LEU A 71 -14.81 3.43 -12.01
N SER A 72 -16.02 3.74 -12.43
CA SER A 72 -16.36 3.95 -13.85
C SER A 72 -15.64 5.17 -14.43
N ASP A 73 -15.56 6.26 -13.68
CA ASP A 73 -14.82 7.45 -14.10
C ASP A 73 -13.29 7.19 -14.13
N LEU A 74 -12.75 6.38 -13.22
CA LEU A 74 -11.35 5.94 -13.31
C LEU A 74 -11.09 5.15 -14.59
N ALA A 75 -11.98 4.24 -14.97
CA ALA A 75 -11.83 3.44 -16.18
C ALA A 75 -11.98 4.28 -17.46
N ARG A 76 -12.98 5.16 -17.51
CA ARG A 76 -13.32 5.93 -18.72
C ARG A 76 -12.46 7.18 -18.90
N LYS A 77 -12.40 8.05 -17.89
CA LYS A 77 -11.68 9.33 -17.96
C LYS A 77 -10.20 9.13 -17.64
N GLY A 78 -9.92 8.35 -16.60
CA GLY A 78 -8.56 8.08 -16.15
C GLY A 78 -7.82 7.02 -16.99
N ARG A 79 -8.54 6.27 -17.83
CA ARG A 79 -8.01 5.15 -18.64
C ARG A 79 -7.09 4.22 -17.85
N VAL A 80 -7.42 4.00 -16.57
CA VAL A 80 -6.56 3.22 -15.68
C VAL A 80 -6.59 1.74 -16.05
N ALA A 81 -5.48 1.05 -15.83
CA ALA A 81 -5.41 -0.38 -16.02
C ALA A 81 -6.39 -1.12 -15.08
N PRO A 82 -6.92 -2.31 -15.45
CA PRO A 82 -7.81 -3.11 -14.61
C PRO A 82 -7.26 -3.38 -13.20
N SER A 83 -5.95 -3.62 -13.08
CA SER A 83 -5.28 -3.81 -11.78
C SER A 83 -5.36 -2.58 -10.88
N THR A 84 -5.30 -1.39 -11.47
CA THR A 84 -5.37 -0.11 -10.76
C THR A 84 -6.79 0.13 -10.26
N GLN A 85 -7.80 -0.15 -11.08
CA GLN A 85 -9.21 -0.10 -10.66
C GLN A 85 -9.49 -1.10 -9.53
N ASN A 86 -8.98 -2.33 -9.63
CA ASN A 86 -9.15 -3.33 -8.58
C ASN A 86 -8.46 -2.93 -7.27
N GLN A 87 -7.30 -2.27 -7.33
CA GLN A 87 -6.64 -1.75 -6.13
C GLN A 87 -7.47 -0.63 -5.47
N ALA A 88 -8.07 0.25 -6.27
CA ALA A 88 -9.00 1.27 -5.77
C ALA A 88 -10.22 0.61 -5.11
N LEU A 89 -10.85 -0.35 -5.79
CA LEU A 89 -11.99 -1.09 -5.24
C LEU A 89 -11.64 -1.79 -3.92
N SER A 90 -10.51 -2.48 -3.83
CA SER A 90 -10.08 -3.13 -2.58
C SER A 90 -9.88 -2.13 -1.43
N ALA A 91 -9.36 -0.94 -1.71
CA ALA A 91 -9.23 0.11 -0.71
C ALA A 91 -10.60 0.61 -0.22
N LEU A 92 -11.58 0.74 -1.11
CA LEU A 92 -12.94 1.17 -0.76
C LEU A 92 -13.70 0.09 0.01
N LEU A 93 -13.62 -1.18 -0.41
CA LEU A 93 -14.21 -2.29 0.35
C LEU A 93 -13.60 -2.38 1.76
N PHE A 94 -12.28 -2.18 1.89
CA PHE A 94 -11.64 -2.10 3.20
C PHE A 94 -12.17 -0.94 4.04
N LEU A 95 -12.29 0.26 3.46
CA LEU A 95 -12.85 1.41 4.16
C LEU A 95 -14.24 1.11 4.71
N TYR A 96 -15.16 0.61 3.88
CA TYR A 96 -16.54 0.35 4.30
C TYR A 96 -16.63 -0.78 5.34
N ARG A 97 -15.98 -1.93 5.08
CA ARG A 97 -16.07 -3.10 5.97
C ARG A 97 -15.28 -2.94 7.25
N GLU A 98 -14.03 -2.52 7.16
CA GLU A 98 -13.08 -2.63 8.28
C GLU A 98 -13.00 -1.37 9.14
N VAL A 99 -13.27 -0.20 8.54
CA VAL A 99 -13.13 1.10 9.20
C VAL A 99 -14.48 1.68 9.57
N LEU A 100 -15.45 1.63 8.65
CA LEU A 100 -16.79 2.15 8.90
C LEU A 100 -17.73 1.11 9.52
N ALA A 101 -17.33 -0.17 9.54
CA ALA A 101 -18.14 -1.29 10.01
C ALA A 101 -19.54 -1.32 9.36
N GLN A 102 -19.59 -1.00 8.06
CA GLN A 102 -20.81 -1.02 7.27
C GLN A 102 -20.79 -2.25 6.37
N GLU A 103 -21.79 -3.12 6.52
CA GLU A 103 -22.10 -4.18 5.57
C GLU A 103 -23.31 -3.74 4.75
N GLN A 104 -23.10 -3.60 3.44
CA GLN A 104 -24.08 -3.11 2.48
C GLN A 104 -24.17 -4.11 1.31
N PRO A 105 -25.38 -4.44 0.82
CA PRO A 105 -25.58 -5.48 -0.20
C PRO A 105 -24.76 -5.28 -1.48
N TRP A 106 -24.53 -4.02 -1.89
CA TRP A 106 -23.77 -3.73 -3.11
C TRP A 106 -22.33 -4.24 -3.06
N MET A 107 -21.75 -4.43 -1.87
CA MET A 107 -20.36 -4.87 -1.73
C MET A 107 -20.12 -6.31 -2.18
N GLU A 108 -21.16 -7.14 -2.18
CA GLU A 108 -21.10 -8.53 -2.69
C GLU A 108 -21.22 -8.57 -4.21
N ASN A 109 -21.96 -7.61 -4.77
CA ASN A 109 -22.24 -7.51 -6.19
C ASN A 109 -21.17 -6.74 -6.98
N VAL A 110 -20.13 -6.21 -6.34
CA VAL A 110 -19.10 -5.46 -7.08
C VAL A 110 -18.23 -6.40 -7.91
N VAL A 111 -18.36 -6.27 -9.23
CA VAL A 111 -17.54 -6.99 -10.19
C VAL A 111 -16.15 -6.36 -10.29
N ARG A 112 -15.11 -7.19 -10.07
CA ARG A 112 -13.71 -6.77 -10.29
C ARG A 112 -13.40 -6.69 -11.78
N ALA A 113 -12.62 -5.69 -12.17
CA ALA A 113 -12.18 -5.53 -13.55
C ALA A 113 -11.31 -6.73 -13.97
N LYS A 114 -11.63 -7.33 -15.12
CA LYS A 114 -10.89 -8.48 -15.64
C LYS A 114 -9.49 -8.06 -16.08
N ARG A 115 -8.46 -8.74 -15.57
CA ARG A 115 -7.08 -8.53 -15.99
C ARG A 115 -6.72 -9.58 -17.05
N ALA A 116 -6.26 -9.12 -18.21
CA ALA A 116 -5.66 -10.03 -19.19
C ALA A 116 -4.37 -10.64 -18.62
N PRO A 117 -4.18 -11.97 -18.74
CA PRO A 117 -2.93 -12.60 -18.33
C PRO A 117 -1.79 -12.00 -19.16
N ARG A 118 -0.69 -11.62 -18.49
CA ARG A 118 0.54 -11.23 -19.17
C ARG A 118 1.42 -12.46 -19.25
N LEU A 119 1.82 -12.84 -20.47
CA LEU A 119 2.85 -13.84 -20.64
C LEU A 119 4.17 -13.26 -20.11
N PRO A 120 4.91 -14.00 -19.27
CA PRO A 120 6.23 -13.58 -18.85
C PRO A 120 7.13 -13.44 -20.08
N VAL A 121 7.72 -12.27 -20.28
CA VAL A 121 8.81 -12.09 -21.24
C VAL A 121 10.09 -12.40 -20.50
N VAL A 122 10.81 -13.41 -20.96
CA VAL A 122 12.08 -13.84 -20.38
C VAL A 122 13.22 -13.54 -21.34
N LEU A 123 14.36 -13.13 -20.80
CA LEU A 123 15.59 -12.99 -21.57
C LEU A 123 16.14 -14.37 -21.91
N SER A 124 16.69 -14.51 -23.12
CA SER A 124 17.49 -15.68 -23.47
C SER A 124 18.77 -15.74 -22.62
N ARG A 125 19.43 -16.90 -22.62
CA ARG A 125 20.72 -17.08 -21.93
C ARG A 125 21.78 -16.11 -22.46
N ALA A 126 21.80 -15.87 -23.77
CA ALA A 126 22.74 -14.95 -24.40
C ALA A 126 22.51 -13.49 -23.98
N GLU A 127 21.25 -13.03 -24.01
CA GLU A 127 20.88 -11.68 -23.55
C GLU A 127 21.16 -11.49 -22.06
N THR A 128 20.87 -12.50 -21.24
CA THR A 128 21.15 -12.45 -19.80
C THR A 128 22.66 -12.33 -19.53
N THR A 129 23.46 -13.13 -20.24
CA THR A 129 24.92 -13.06 -20.14
C THR A 129 25.44 -11.69 -20.57
N ALA A 130 24.94 -11.15 -21.69
CA ALA A 130 25.30 -9.82 -22.16
C ALA A 130 24.92 -8.73 -21.13
N LEU A 131 23.74 -8.81 -20.53
CA LEU A 131 23.28 -7.87 -19.50
C LEU A 131 24.18 -7.91 -18.27
N LEU A 132 24.47 -9.11 -17.73
CA LEU A 132 25.30 -9.24 -16.53
C LEU A 132 26.73 -8.71 -16.73
N ARG A 133 27.29 -8.80 -17.95
CA ARG A 133 28.62 -8.28 -18.27
C ARG A 133 28.73 -6.75 -18.21
N HIS A 134 27.61 -6.04 -18.31
CA HIS A 134 27.58 -4.57 -18.21
C HIS A 134 27.35 -4.07 -16.78
N LEU A 135 27.11 -4.98 -15.82
CA LEU A 135 26.95 -4.64 -14.41
C LEU A 135 28.29 -4.78 -13.68
N CYS A 136 28.52 -3.92 -12.69
CA CYS A 136 29.69 -4.00 -11.81
C CYS A 136 29.28 -3.80 -10.35
N GLY A 137 30.22 -4.10 -9.43
CA GLY A 137 30.04 -3.86 -8.00
C GLY A 137 28.84 -4.60 -7.39
N ARG A 138 28.10 -3.89 -6.54
CA ARG A 138 26.99 -4.45 -5.77
C ARG A 138 25.83 -4.89 -6.66
N GLU A 139 25.54 -4.13 -7.70
CA GLU A 139 24.45 -4.37 -8.64
C GLU A 139 24.70 -5.64 -9.45
N ALA A 140 25.95 -5.94 -9.82
CA ALA A 140 26.33 -7.20 -10.46
C ALA A 140 26.09 -8.41 -9.54
N LEU A 141 26.49 -8.31 -8.27
CA LEU A 141 26.25 -9.37 -7.28
C LEU A 141 24.75 -9.60 -7.06
N MET A 142 23.97 -8.52 -6.88
CA MET A 142 22.53 -8.63 -6.71
C MET A 142 21.85 -9.24 -7.94
N ALA A 143 22.21 -8.82 -9.15
CA ALA A 143 21.67 -9.38 -10.38
C ALA A 143 22.05 -10.85 -10.55
N GLY A 144 23.30 -11.23 -10.21
CA GLY A 144 23.75 -12.62 -10.19
C GLY A 144 22.96 -13.49 -9.21
N LEU A 145 22.71 -13.00 -7.98
CA LEU A 145 21.89 -13.69 -6.99
C LEU A 145 20.44 -13.85 -7.46
N LEU A 146 19.81 -12.78 -7.95
CA LEU A 146 18.45 -12.81 -8.47
C LEU A 146 18.30 -13.83 -9.61
N TYR A 147 19.25 -13.84 -10.55
CA TYR A 147 19.24 -14.77 -11.67
C TYR A 147 19.56 -16.22 -11.26
N GLY A 148 20.63 -16.42 -10.47
CA GLY A 148 21.16 -17.74 -10.14
C GLY A 148 20.36 -18.51 -9.10
N SER A 149 19.65 -17.81 -8.21
CA SER A 149 18.84 -18.44 -7.14
C SER A 149 17.33 -18.18 -7.26
N GLY A 150 16.90 -17.40 -8.26
CA GLY A 150 15.49 -17.13 -8.49
C GLY A 150 14.81 -16.26 -7.43
N LEU A 151 15.60 -15.52 -6.63
CA LEU A 151 15.07 -14.62 -5.60
C LEU A 151 14.19 -13.53 -6.22
N ARG A 152 13.14 -13.16 -5.50
CA ARG A 152 12.34 -11.97 -5.83
C ARG A 152 13.16 -10.71 -5.52
N LEU A 153 12.85 -9.62 -6.22
CA LEU A 153 13.55 -8.33 -6.08
C LEU A 153 13.70 -7.86 -4.62
N MET A 154 12.68 -8.09 -3.78
CA MET A 154 12.72 -7.67 -2.38
C MET A 154 13.35 -8.69 -1.42
N GLU A 155 13.63 -9.91 -1.88
CA GLU A 155 14.30 -10.94 -1.09
C GLU A 155 15.81 -10.71 -1.10
N CYS A 156 16.40 -10.43 -2.26
CA CYS A 156 17.84 -10.15 -2.42
C CYS A 156 18.37 -9.06 -1.44
N PRO A 157 17.80 -7.84 -1.36
CA PRO A 157 18.29 -6.81 -0.43
C PRO A 157 17.94 -7.08 1.04
N ARG A 158 17.16 -8.12 1.35
CA ARG A 158 16.79 -8.49 2.71
C ARG A 158 17.54 -9.72 3.23
N LEU A 159 18.40 -10.31 2.40
CA LEU A 159 19.29 -11.38 2.80
C LEU A 159 20.15 -10.95 3.99
N ARG A 160 20.27 -11.83 4.97
CA ARG A 160 21.15 -11.69 6.13
C ARG A 160 22.34 -12.63 5.95
N VAL A 161 23.45 -12.33 6.63
CA VAL A 161 24.66 -13.17 6.57
C VAL A 161 24.36 -14.64 6.87
N LYS A 162 23.50 -14.91 7.86
CA LYS A 162 23.07 -16.27 8.23
C LYS A 162 22.26 -17.01 7.15
N ASP A 163 21.71 -16.30 6.17
CA ASP A 163 20.92 -16.87 5.08
C ASP A 163 21.82 -17.37 3.94
N VAL A 164 23.13 -17.07 3.98
CA VAL A 164 24.11 -17.47 2.97
C VAL A 164 24.96 -18.63 3.51
N GLY A 165 24.76 -19.81 2.95
CA GLY A 165 25.64 -20.96 3.19
C GLY A 165 26.83 -20.91 2.25
N LEU A 166 28.00 -20.55 2.76
CA LEU A 166 29.27 -20.80 2.10
C LEU A 166 29.86 -22.04 2.77
N GLU A 167 29.99 -23.14 2.03
CA GLU A 167 30.80 -24.25 2.52
C GLU A 167 32.24 -23.75 2.72
N PRO A 168 32.92 -24.16 3.82
CA PRO A 168 34.31 -23.79 4.07
C PRO A 168 35.28 -24.47 3.10
#